data_AF-A0A250L7R3-F1
#
_entry.id   AF-A0A250L7R3-F1
#
_cell.length_a   1.000
_cell.length_b   1.000
_cell.length_c   1.000
_cell.angle_alpha   90.00
_cell.angle_beta   90.00
_cell.angle_gamma   90.00
#
_symmetry.space_group_name_H-M   'P 1'
#
loop_
_entity.id
_entity.type
_entity.pdbx_description
1 polymer ?
#
loop_
_entity_poly.entity_id
_entity_poly.type
_entity_poly.pdbx_seq_one_letter_code
_entity_poly.pdbx_strand_id
1 'polypeptide(L)'
;MNSRCDYTALPYNPPLYTVIETEVFQWYATDIWRDGEREAFIVWLATNPLSGDVIPGSGGLRKVRWSRAGMGKRGGARVIYYNVLDD
;
A
#
# COMPACT_ATOMS: atom_id res chain seq x y z
N MET A 1 5.73 6.60 -20.46
CA MET A 1 5.77 5.23 -21.04
C MET A 1 6.75 4.42 -20.22
N ASN A 2 6.23 3.63 -19.27
CA ASN A 2 6.96 2.56 -18.58
C ASN A 2 5.87 1.61 -18.09
N SER A 3 5.19 0.90 -18.99
CA SER A 3 5.60 -0.38 -19.58
C SER A 3 5.96 -1.41 -18.50
N ARG A 4 4.88 -2.04 -18.01
CA ARG A 4 4.77 -3.44 -17.57
C ARG A 4 5.74 -3.92 -16.49
N CYS A 5 5.25 -4.01 -15.27
CA CYS A 5 5.67 -5.07 -14.35
C CYS A 5 5.26 -6.40 -14.98
N ASP A 6 6.12 -6.96 -15.83
CA ASP A 6 5.96 -8.31 -16.35
C ASP A 6 6.28 -9.30 -15.21
N TYR A 7 5.26 -9.70 -14.45
CA TYR A 7 5.27 -10.87 -13.56
C TYR A 7 5.21 -12.17 -14.39
N THR A 8 6.01 -12.29 -15.44
CA THR A 8 6.05 -13.49 -16.28
C THR A 8 6.90 -14.56 -15.62
N ALA A 9 6.24 -15.43 -14.84
CA ALA A 9 6.58 -16.83 -14.57
C ALA A 9 8.04 -17.17 -14.18
N LEU A 10 8.60 -16.53 -13.14
CA LEU A 10 9.76 -17.06 -12.43
C LEU A 10 9.29 -17.91 -11.22
N PRO A 11 9.98 -19.02 -10.87
CA PRO A 11 9.62 -19.91 -9.75
C PRO A 11 9.80 -19.27 -8.35
N TYR A 12 10.09 -17.98 -8.29
CA TYR A 12 10.31 -17.24 -7.05
C TYR A 12 8.99 -16.67 -6.56
N ASN A 13 8.54 -17.15 -5.39
CA ASN A 13 7.43 -16.53 -4.69
C ASN A 13 7.89 -15.12 -4.25
N PRO A 14 7.27 -14.02 -4.73
CA PRO A 14 7.65 -12.69 -4.30
C PRO A 14 7.51 -12.60 -2.77
N PRO A 15 8.45 -11.95 -2.08
CA PRO A 15 8.39 -11.84 -0.62
C PRO A 15 7.10 -11.12 -0.23
N LEU A 16 6.29 -11.79 0.59
CA LEU A 16 5.10 -11.23 1.21
C LEU A 16 5.49 -10.76 2.60
N TYR A 17 5.34 -9.45 2.85
CA TYR A 17 5.68 -8.85 4.13
C TYR A 17 4.47 -8.71 5.03
N THR A 18 4.69 -8.83 6.34
CA THR A 18 3.65 -8.58 7.34
C THR A 18 3.40 -7.09 7.47
N VAL A 19 2.15 -6.68 7.33
CA VAL A 19 1.71 -5.30 7.58
C VAL A 19 1.10 -5.25 8.98
N ILE A 20 1.58 -4.32 9.81
CA ILE A 20 1.03 -4.04 11.13
C ILE A 20 0.24 -2.73 11.04
N GLU A 21 -0.99 -2.76 11.53
CA GLU A 21 -1.87 -1.61 11.51
C GLU A 21 -1.92 -0.93 12.87
N THR A 22 -1.83 0.40 12.86
CA THR A 22 -2.00 1.19 14.08
C THR A 22 -3.48 1.42 14.37
N GLU A 23 -3.84 1.59 15.64
CA GLU A 23 -5.23 1.88 16.04
C GLU A 23 -5.77 3.13 15.33
N VAL A 24 -4.95 4.17 15.22
CA VAL A 24 -5.29 5.42 14.51
C VAL A 24 -5.61 5.14 13.03
N PHE A 25 -4.83 4.28 12.37
CA PHE A 25 -5.11 3.88 11.00
C PHE A 25 -6.45 3.15 10.89
N GLN A 26 -6.72 2.21 11.79
CA GLN A 26 -7.97 1.45 11.80
C GLN A 26 -9.20 2.36 11.96
N TRP A 27 -9.14 3.33 12.88
CA TRP A 27 -10.23 4.30 13.09
C TRP A 27 -10.53 5.15 11.85
N TYR A 28 -9.50 5.62 11.14
CA TYR A 28 -9.74 6.37 9.90
C TYR A 28 -10.16 5.47 8.74
N ALA A 29 -9.66 4.23 8.69
CA ALA A 29 -9.97 3.29 7.62
C ALA A 29 -11.45 2.92 7.58
N THR A 30 -12.13 2.82 8.73
CA THR A 30 -13.57 2.47 8.79
C THR A 30 -14.47 3.51 8.13
N ASP A 31 -14.06 4.78 8.14
CA ASP A 31 -14.84 5.87 7.54
C ASP A 31 -14.60 6.01 6.03
N ILE A 32 -13.43 5.55 5.56
CA ILE A 32 -12.98 5.72 4.18
C ILE A 32 -13.33 4.49 3.32
N TRP A 33 -13.08 3.29 3.85
CA TRP A 33 -13.13 2.04 3.09
C TRP A 33 -14.18 1.07 3.60
N ARG A 34 -14.82 0.38 2.67
CA ARG A 34 -15.86 -0.64 2.95
C ARG A 34 -15.56 -1.93 2.18
N ASP A 35 -16.32 -2.99 2.43
CA ASP A 35 -16.39 -4.18 1.57
C ASP A 35 -15.04 -4.78 1.14
N GLY A 36 -14.08 -4.92 2.07
CA GLY A 36 -12.78 -5.53 1.80
C GLY A 36 -11.76 -4.62 1.07
N GLU A 37 -12.08 -3.34 0.84
CA GLU A 37 -11.17 -2.38 0.20
C GLU A 37 -9.88 -2.17 1.01
N ARG A 38 -9.99 -2.14 2.35
CA ARG A 38 -8.85 -2.08 3.27
C ARG A 38 -7.95 -3.32 3.13
N GLU A 39 -8.54 -4.51 3.09
CA GLU A 39 -7.80 -5.76 2.93
C GLU A 39 -7.07 -5.81 1.58
N ALA A 40 -7.74 -5.37 0.51
CA ALA A 40 -7.11 -5.26 -0.81
C ALA A 40 -5.91 -4.30 -0.80
N PHE A 41 -6.01 -3.17 -0.08
CA PHE A 41 -4.88 -2.28 0.12
C PHE A 41 -3.74 -2.95 0.91
N ILE A 42 -4.05 -3.65 2.00
CA ILE A 42 -3.05 -4.33 2.85
C ILE A 42 -2.30 -5.42 2.07
N VAL A 43 -3.02 -6.28 1.34
CA VAL A 43 -2.43 -7.33 0.50
C VAL A 43 -1.53 -6.72 -0.58
N TRP A 44 -1.97 -5.62 -1.19
CA TRP A 44 -1.16 -4.91 -2.16
C TRP A 44 0.09 -4.29 -1.52
N LEU A 45 -0.03 -3.68 -0.34
CA LEU A 45 1.10 -3.07 0.36
C LEU A 45 2.14 -4.12 0.78
N ALA A 46 1.66 -5.27 1.28
CA ALA A 46 2.48 -6.42 1.67
C ALA A 46 3.34 -6.98 0.52
N THR A 47 2.87 -6.84 -0.72
CA THR A 47 3.58 -7.29 -1.93
C THR A 47 4.38 -6.18 -2.60
N ASN A 48 4.16 -4.91 -2.22
CA ASN A 48 4.82 -3.75 -2.81
C ASN A 48 5.32 -2.77 -1.73
N PRO A 49 6.19 -3.22 -0.81
CA PRO A 49 6.55 -2.48 0.41
C PRO A 49 7.39 -1.22 0.17
N LEU A 50 7.89 -1.00 -1.05
CA LEU A 50 8.64 0.20 -1.45
C LEU A 50 7.77 1.23 -2.18
N SER A 51 6.47 0.97 -2.32
CA SER A 51 5.56 1.83 -3.08
C SER A 51 5.31 3.18 -2.42
N GLY A 52 5.06 4.18 -3.26
CA GLY A 52 4.79 5.54 -2.83
C GLY A 52 6.06 6.35 -2.63
N ASP A 53 5.86 7.65 -2.41
CA ASP A 53 6.96 8.60 -2.32
C ASP A 53 7.48 8.67 -0.89
N VAL A 54 8.80 8.63 -0.71
CA VAL A 54 9.43 8.94 0.57
C VAL A 54 9.13 10.40 0.92
N ILE A 55 8.66 10.64 2.15
CA ILE A 55 8.41 11.98 2.67
C ILE A 55 9.75 12.53 3.18
N PRO A 56 10.30 13.61 2.58
CA PRO A 56 11.59 14.16 3.02
C PRO A 56 11.56 14.62 4.48
N GLY A 57 12.64 14.38 5.23
CA GLY A 57 12.75 14.79 6.64
C GLY A 57 11.89 13.97 7.62
N SER A 58 11.21 12.91 7.17
CA SER A 58 10.35 12.08 8.02
C SER A 58 11.03 10.87 8.66
N GLY A 59 12.29 10.60 8.33
CA GLY A 59 12.99 9.41 8.79
C GLY A 59 12.58 8.10 8.08
N GLY A 60 12.07 8.18 6.84
CA GLY A 60 11.76 6.99 6.02
C GLY A 60 10.26 6.69 5.86
N LEU A 61 9.36 7.59 6.26
CA LEU A 61 7.94 7.43 5.99
C LEU A 61 7.67 7.52 4.47
N ARG A 62 6.76 6.69 3.99
CA ARG A 62 6.32 6.64 2.60
C ARG A 62 4.85 6.99 2.49
N LYS A 63 4.47 7.67 1.40
CA LYS A 63 3.10 8.11 1.11
C LYS A 63 2.58 7.44 -0.15
N VAL A 64 1.55 6.61 0.00
CA VAL A 64 0.85 5.97 -1.12
C VAL A 64 -0.42 6.75 -1.44
N ARG A 65 -0.66 6.97 -2.75
CA ARG A 65 -1.97 7.40 -3.26
C ARG A 65 -2.70 6.15 -3.75
N TRP A 66 -3.67 5.67 -2.99
CA TRP A 66 -4.41 4.46 -3.30
C TRP A 66 -5.73 4.78 -3.98
N SER A 67 -5.97 4.18 -5.15
CA SER A 67 -7.25 4.19 -5.85
C SER A 67 -7.29 3.01 -6.81
N ARG A 68 -8.36 2.20 -6.77
CA ARG A 68 -8.56 1.08 -7.70
C ARG A 68 -9.64 1.42 -8.74
N ALA A 69 -9.58 0.79 -9.91
CA ALA A 69 -10.68 0.84 -10.87
C ALA A 69 -11.99 0.34 -10.22
N GLY A 70 -13.05 1.16 -10.31
CA GLY A 70 -14.33 0.90 -9.64
C GLY A 70 -14.48 1.59 -8.27
N MET A 71 -13.42 2.13 -7.67
CA MET A 71 -13.57 3.01 -6.50
C MET A 71 -14.12 4.37 -6.93
N GLY A 72 -15.25 4.77 -6.35
CA GLY A 72 -15.75 6.13 -6.48
C GLY A 72 -14.82 7.16 -5.82
N LYS A 73 -15.12 8.45 -5.96
CA LYS A 73 -14.33 9.55 -5.35
C LYS A 73 -14.03 9.37 -3.85
N ARG A 74 -14.89 8.65 -3.12
CA ARG A 74 -14.72 8.38 -1.68
C ARG A 74 -13.78 7.21 -1.36
N GLY A 75 -13.49 6.31 -2.31
CA GLY A 75 -12.59 5.16 -2.09
C GLY A 75 -11.10 5.50 -2.24
N GLY A 76 -10.77 6.64 -2.85
CA GLY A 76 -9.40 7.09 -2.99
C GLY A 76 -8.82 7.61 -1.67
N ALA A 77 -7.72 7.00 -1.19
CA ALA A 77 -7.10 7.35 0.08
C ALA A 77 -5.61 7.68 -0.06
N ARG A 78 -5.08 8.40 0.94
CA ARG A 78 -3.63 8.62 1.08
C ARG A 78 -3.18 7.94 2.36
N VAL A 79 -2.32 6.95 2.21
CA VAL A 79 -1.82 6.16 3.34
C VAL A 79 -0.36 6.50 3.57
N ILE A 80 -0.02 6.74 4.83
CA ILE A 80 1.35 6.89 5.29
C ILE A 80 1.73 5.61 6.01
N TYR A 81 2.88 5.05 5.67
CA TYR A 81 3.43 3.87 6.33
C TYR A 81 4.96 3.98 6.42
N TYR A 82 5.56 3.09 7.18
CA TYR A 82 7.00 2.90 7.20
C TYR A 82 7.29 1.41 7.08
N ASN A 83 8.49 1.07 6.64
CA ASN A 83 9.00 -0.28 6.63
C ASN A 83 10.43 -0.27 7.18
N VAL A 84 10.95 -1.45 7.53
CA VAL A 84 12.32 -1.65 8.05
C VAL A 84 13.19 -2.39 7.04
N LEU A 85 12.84 -2.31 5.76
CA LEU A 85 13.60 -2.97 4.70
C LEU A 85 14.80 -2.10 4.35
N ASP A 86 15.95 -2.74 4.16
CA ASP A 86 17.10 -2.10 3.55
C ASP A 86 16.82 -1.94 2.05
N ASP A 87 16.93 -0.70 1.55
CA ASP A 87 16.76 -0.35 0.12
C ASP A 87 17.93 -0.89 -0.74
#